data_AF-A0A1W6WBC6-F1
#
_entry.id   AF-A0A1W6WBC6-F1
#
_cell.length_a   1.000
_cell.length_b   1.000
_cell.length_c   1.000
_cell.angle_alpha   90.00
_cell.angle_beta   90.00
_cell.angle_gamma   90.00
#
_symmetry.space_group_name_H-M   'P 1'
#
loop_
_entity.id
_entity.type
_entity.pdbx_description
1 polymer ?
#
loop_
_entity_poly.entity_id
_entity_poly.type
_entity_poly.pdbx_seq_one_letter_code
_entity_poly.pdbx_strand_id
1 'polypeptide(L)'
;MLIEKKNTKDLIPATYNPRKDLKPGDAEYDKLKRSIEQFGYVEPVIWNKVTGHVVGGHQRLKVLMDMGITEVECVIIEMDEEKEKALNIALNKISGDWDKDKLALLIADLQGVDFDVSLTGFDPKELDDLFKDTLKDGIHDDDFNVLTCFNMALKAFAF
;
A
#
# COMPACT_ATOMS: atom_id res chain seq x y z
N MET A 1 3.37 20.63 -8.86
CA MET A 1 3.37 20.02 -7.51
C MET A 1 4.53 20.60 -6.74
N LEU A 2 4.27 21.23 -5.60
CA LEU A 2 5.31 21.77 -4.71
C LEU A 2 5.57 20.74 -3.61
N ILE A 3 6.84 20.37 -3.40
CA ILE A 3 7.27 19.48 -2.32
C ILE A 3 8.25 20.25 -1.44
N GLU A 4 8.00 20.25 -0.13
CA GLU A 4 8.88 20.85 0.87
C GLU A 4 9.16 19.84 1.98
N LYS A 5 10.37 19.90 2.54
CA LYS A 5 10.69 19.17 3.76
C LYS A 5 10.10 19.89 4.97
N LYS A 6 9.43 19.15 5.85
CA LYS A 6 8.78 19.67 7.07
C LYS A 6 9.23 18.87 8.29
N ASN A 7 9.33 19.53 9.44
CA ASN A 7 9.54 18.83 10.69
C ASN A 7 8.26 18.05 11.05
N THR A 8 8.40 16.80 11.47
CA THR A 8 7.23 15.96 11.79
C THR A 8 6.41 16.51 12.96
N LYS A 9 7.00 17.33 13.84
CA LYS A 9 6.29 17.99 14.95
C LYS A 9 5.33 19.10 14.50
N ASP A 10 5.54 19.67 13.31
CA ASP A 10 4.70 20.72 12.75
C ASP A 10 3.50 20.15 11.96
N LEU A 11 3.48 18.83 11.74
CA LEU A 11 2.47 18.14 10.95
C LEU A 11 1.31 17.70 11.84
N ILE A 12 0.36 18.62 12.05
CA ILE A 12 -0.81 18.40 12.89
C ILE A 12 -1.83 17.52 12.14
N PRO A 13 -2.19 16.33 12.66
CA PRO A 13 -3.24 15.51 12.07
C PRO A 13 -4.60 16.22 12.06
N ALA A 14 -5.36 16.07 10.96
CA ALA A 14 -6.73 16.57 10.91
C ALA A 14 -7.63 15.80 11.90
N THR A 15 -8.32 16.51 12.80
CA THR A 15 -9.21 15.91 13.81
C THR A 15 -10.44 15.19 13.23
N TYR A 16 -10.82 15.54 12.01
CA TYR A 16 -11.94 14.94 11.28
C TYR A 16 -11.54 13.73 10.42
N ASN A 17 -10.24 13.36 10.37
CA ASN A 17 -9.76 12.26 9.55
C ASN A 17 -10.50 10.95 9.92
N PRO A 18 -11.20 10.29 8.97
CA PRO A 18 -12.10 9.18 9.29
C PRO A 18 -11.36 7.83 9.43
N ARG A 19 -10.08 7.75 9.07
CA ARG A 19 -9.27 6.54 9.24
C ARG A 19 -9.01 6.30 10.73
N LYS A 20 -9.09 5.04 11.15
CA LYS A 20 -8.66 4.61 12.48
C LYS A 20 -7.15 4.87 12.64
N ASP A 21 -6.81 5.40 13.81
CA ASP A 21 -5.41 5.55 14.21
C ASP A 21 -4.75 4.16 14.32
N LEU A 22 -3.55 4.04 13.74
CA LEU A 22 -2.79 2.80 13.76
C LEU A 22 -1.77 2.83 14.90
N LYS A 23 -1.60 1.69 15.55
CA LYS A 23 -0.69 1.52 16.68
C LYS A 23 0.31 0.39 16.40
N PRO A 24 1.50 0.44 17.00
CA PRO A 24 2.42 -0.69 17.00
C PRO A 24 1.69 -1.98 17.45
N GLY A 25 1.81 -3.04 16.66
CA GLY A 25 1.12 -4.32 16.86
C GLY A 25 -0.20 -4.48 16.07
N ASP A 26 -0.73 -3.42 15.45
CA ASP A 26 -1.80 -3.57 14.47
C ASP A 26 -1.23 -4.19 13.18
N ALA A 27 -1.92 -5.16 12.57
CA ALA A 27 -1.44 -5.84 11.37
C ALA A 27 -1.10 -4.87 10.21
N GLU A 28 -1.96 -3.87 9.99
CA GLU A 28 -1.75 -2.86 8.95
C GLU A 28 -0.61 -1.89 9.29
N TYR A 29 -0.38 -1.61 10.58
CA TYR A 29 0.78 -0.83 11.01
C TYR A 29 2.07 -1.59 10.65
N ASP A 30 2.12 -2.87 10.99
CA ASP A 30 3.32 -3.68 10.78
C ASP A 30 3.60 -3.91 9.29
N LYS A 31 2.56 -4.12 8.47
CA LYS A 31 2.68 -4.16 7.00
C LYS A 31 3.28 -2.85 6.46
N LEU A 32 2.72 -1.71 6.87
CA LEU A 32 3.17 -0.39 6.43
C LEU A 32 4.61 -0.11 6.88
N LYS A 33 4.96 -0.45 8.12
CA LYS A 33 6.33 -0.31 8.64
C LYS A 33 7.34 -1.12 7.83
N ARG A 34 7.06 -2.41 7.58
CA ARG A 34 7.96 -3.26 6.75
C ARG A 34 8.12 -2.71 5.34
N SER A 35 7.04 -2.22 4.73
CA SER A 35 7.09 -1.58 3.42
C SER A 35 8.00 -0.34 3.41
N ILE A 36 7.88 0.52 4.43
CA ILE A 36 8.74 1.71 4.59
C ILE A 36 10.20 1.32 4.86
N GLU A 37 10.47 0.29 5.66
CA GLU A 37 11.82 -0.19 5.93
C GLU A 37 12.49 -0.75 4.65
N GLN A 38 11.72 -1.44 3.82
CA GLN A 38 12.23 -2.06 2.60
C GLN A 38 12.38 -1.07 1.44
N PHE A 39 11.36 -0.27 1.17
CA PHE A 39 11.28 0.59 -0.02
C PHE A 39 11.56 2.06 0.27
N GLY A 40 11.66 2.42 1.55
CA GLY A 40 11.79 3.80 1.99
C GLY A 40 10.48 4.59 1.94
N TYR A 41 10.60 5.89 2.16
CA TYR A 41 9.51 6.84 2.09
C TYR A 41 9.30 7.32 0.65
N VAL A 42 8.41 6.65 -0.09
CA VAL A 42 8.24 6.88 -1.54
C VAL A 42 7.04 7.75 -1.90
N GLU A 43 6.02 7.81 -1.03
CA GLU A 43 4.81 8.60 -1.26
C GLU A 43 4.70 9.68 -0.17
N PRO A 44 4.87 10.97 -0.52
CA PRO A 44 4.85 12.05 0.45
C PRO A 44 3.52 12.26 1.18
N VAL A 45 3.60 12.80 2.40
CA VAL A 45 2.47 13.33 3.18
C VAL A 45 1.91 14.56 2.47
N ILE A 46 0.59 14.74 2.49
CA ILE A 46 -0.05 15.92 1.92
C ILE A 46 -0.40 16.86 3.06
N TRP A 47 0.08 18.10 2.99
CA TRP A 47 -0.11 19.11 4.03
C TRP A 47 -0.73 20.38 3.44
N ASN A 48 -1.80 20.86 4.06
CA ASN A 48 -2.44 22.10 3.66
C ASN A 48 -1.86 23.28 4.43
N LYS A 49 -1.26 24.20 3.69
CA LYS A 49 -0.61 25.39 4.26
C LYS A 49 -1.60 26.41 4.81
N VAL A 50 -2.84 26.41 4.33
CA VAL A 50 -3.88 27.35 4.78
C VAL A 50 -4.37 27.00 6.18
N THR A 51 -4.61 25.72 6.46
CA THR A 51 -5.14 25.23 7.75
C THR A 51 -4.04 24.73 8.69
N GLY A 52 -2.89 24.35 8.15
CA GLY A 52 -1.81 23.69 8.88
C GLY A 52 -2.02 22.18 9.09
N HIS A 53 -3.05 21.58 8.48
CA HIS A 53 -3.36 20.17 8.69
C HIS A 53 -2.68 19.23 7.70
N VAL A 54 -2.39 18.02 8.18
CA VAL A 54 -2.18 16.85 7.32
C VAL A 54 -3.52 16.46 6.70
N VAL A 55 -3.54 16.33 5.38
CA VAL A 55 -4.73 15.96 4.60
C VAL A 55 -4.66 14.50 4.17
N GLY A 56 -3.46 14.02 3.82
CA GLY A 56 -3.20 12.66 3.35
C GLY A 56 -1.89 12.11 3.92
N GLY A 57 -1.81 10.79 4.09
CA GLY A 57 -0.61 10.13 4.63
C GLY A 57 -0.55 10.05 6.16
N HIS A 58 -1.66 10.26 6.88
CA HIS A 58 -1.74 10.19 8.36
C HIS A 58 -1.08 8.93 8.97
N GLN A 59 -1.43 7.75 8.45
CA GLN A 59 -0.91 6.47 8.94
C GLN A 59 0.60 6.33 8.66
N ARG A 60 1.06 6.80 7.50
CA ARG A 60 2.47 6.80 7.12
C ARG A 60 3.27 7.74 8.01
N LEU A 61 2.78 8.96 8.23
CA LEU A 61 3.39 9.93 9.13
C LEU A 61 3.54 9.34 10.55
N LYS A 62 2.49 8.68 11.05
CA LYS A 62 2.51 7.99 12.35
C LYS A 62 3.65 6.97 12.44
N VAL A 63 3.75 6.07 11.45
CA VAL A 63 4.82 5.06 11.40
C VAL A 63 6.20 5.71 11.31
N LEU A 64 6.38 6.73 10.45
CA LEU A 64 7.65 7.46 10.31
C LEU A 64 8.07 8.13 11.63
N MET A 65 7.13 8.76 12.33
CA MET A 65 7.39 9.36 13.64
C MET A 65 7.79 8.31 14.69
N ASP A 66 7.09 7.18 14.72
CA ASP A 66 7.39 6.07 15.64
C ASP A 66 8.74 5.38 15.30
N MET A 67 9.20 5.48 14.04
CA MET A 67 10.55 5.09 13.59
C MET A 67 11.63 6.13 13.93
N GLY A 68 11.27 7.28 14.52
CA GLY A 68 12.20 8.33 14.91
C GLY A 68 12.56 9.32 13.80
N ILE A 69 11.82 9.31 12.68
CA ILE A 69 12.04 10.27 11.59
C ILE A 69 11.51 11.65 12.01
N THR A 70 12.38 12.65 11.97
CA THR A 70 12.09 14.02 12.42
C THR A 70 11.74 14.98 11.29
N GLU A 71 12.02 14.61 10.04
CA GLU A 71 11.74 15.41 8.86
C GLU A 71 11.21 14.53 7.73
N VAL A 72 10.18 15.00 7.03
CA VAL A 72 9.58 14.30 5.89
C VAL A 72 9.29 15.28 4.75
N GLU A 73 9.41 14.82 3.52
CA GLU A 73 8.90 15.51 2.33
C GLU A 73 7.37 15.58 2.38
N CYS A 74 6.80 16.75 2.14
CA CYS A 74 5.37 16.97 2.09
C CYS A 74 4.98 17.61 0.76
N VAL A 75 3.93 17.11 0.11
CA VAL A 75 3.25 17.85 -0.95
C VAL A 75 2.46 18.98 -0.31
N ILE A 76 2.73 20.21 -0.76
CA ILE A 76 2.11 21.42 -0.24
C ILE A 76 0.90 21.78 -1.10
N ILE A 77 -0.24 21.95 -0.45
CA ILE A 77 -1.48 22.42 -1.06
C ILE A 77 -2.00 23.65 -0.33
N GLU A 78 -2.83 24.44 -1.02
CA GLU A 78 -3.51 25.61 -0.47
C GLU A 78 -4.99 25.52 -0.83
N MET A 79 -5.84 25.21 0.15
CA MET A 79 -7.30 25.11 -0.04
C MET A 79 -8.07 25.47 1.23
N ASP A 80 -9.35 25.82 1.05
CA ASP A 80 -10.30 25.98 2.15
C ASP A 80 -10.59 24.64 2.85
N GLU A 81 -11.19 24.72 4.04
CA GLU A 81 -11.43 23.56 4.90
C GLU A 81 -12.44 22.57 4.26
N GLU A 82 -13.41 23.07 3.48
CA GLU A 82 -14.38 22.23 2.78
C GLU A 82 -13.71 21.35 1.71
N LYS A 83 -12.84 21.93 0.87
CA LYS A 83 -12.06 21.18 -0.11
C LYS A 83 -11.05 20.26 0.55
N GLU A 84 -10.46 20.69 1.66
CA GLU A 84 -9.55 19.87 2.46
C GLU A 84 -10.22 18.58 2.94
N LYS A 85 -11.40 18.69 3.55
CA LYS A 85 -12.19 17.55 4.01
C LYS A 85 -12.61 16.65 2.86
N ALA A 86 -13.04 17.23 1.74
CA ALA A 86 -13.39 16.47 0.55
C ALA A 86 -12.19 15.68 0.00
N LEU A 87 -11.00 16.30 -0.04
CA LEU A 87 -9.77 15.66 -0.48
C LEU A 87 -9.32 14.55 0.48
N ASN A 88 -9.40 14.79 1.80
CA ASN A 88 -9.08 13.77 2.81
C ASN A 88 -9.90 12.49 2.60
N ILE A 89 -11.19 12.62 2.26
CA ILE A 89 -12.04 11.47 1.92
C ILE A 89 -11.64 10.86 0.57
N ALA A 90 -11.47 11.71 -0.45
CA ALA A 90 -11.18 11.27 -1.82
C ALA A 90 -9.91 10.41 -1.89
N LEU A 91 -8.83 10.82 -1.22
CA LEU A 91 -7.55 10.10 -1.17
C LEU A 91 -7.66 8.70 -0.56
N ASN A 92 -8.69 8.44 0.25
CA ASN A 92 -8.91 7.14 0.87
C ASN A 92 -9.95 6.29 0.14
N LYS A 93 -10.87 6.92 -0.62
CA LYS A 93 -12.03 6.23 -1.21
C LYS A 93 -11.92 6.00 -2.71
N ILE A 94 -11.25 6.90 -3.43
CA ILE A 94 -11.12 6.79 -4.88
C ILE A 94 -9.99 5.80 -5.18
N SER A 95 -10.38 4.57 -5.51
CA SER A 95 -9.50 3.50 -5.96
C SER A 95 -10.16 2.76 -7.12
N GLY A 96 -9.36 2.19 -8.02
CA GLY A 96 -9.82 1.23 -9.02
C GLY A 96 -9.74 -0.20 -8.49
N ASP A 97 -10.40 -1.13 -9.20
CA ASP A 97 -10.25 -2.56 -8.95
C ASP A 97 -8.99 -3.11 -9.63
N TRP A 98 -8.49 -4.24 -9.10
CA TRP A 98 -7.40 -4.97 -9.72
C TRP A 98 -7.87 -5.76 -10.94
N ASP A 99 -7.05 -5.78 -11.98
CA ASP A 99 -7.07 -6.87 -12.96
C ASP A 99 -6.45 -8.10 -12.28
N LYS A 100 -7.30 -9.04 -11.87
CA LYS A 100 -6.89 -10.18 -11.03
C LYS A 100 -5.88 -11.08 -11.72
N ASP A 101 -5.99 -11.25 -13.04
CA ASP A 101 -5.06 -12.10 -13.80
C ASP A 101 -3.68 -11.47 -13.87
N LYS A 102 -3.60 -10.17 -14.16
CA LYS A 102 -2.32 -9.44 -14.14
C LYS A 102 -1.71 -9.40 -12.75
N LEU A 103 -2.53 -9.21 -11.72
CA LEU A 103 -2.07 -9.20 -10.33
C LEU A 103 -1.51 -10.56 -9.92
N ALA A 104 -2.21 -11.65 -10.21
CA ALA A 104 -1.76 -13.01 -9.89
C ALA A 104 -0.45 -13.35 -10.62
N LEU A 105 -0.32 -12.98 -11.90
CA LEU A 105 0.90 -13.16 -12.66
C LEU A 105 2.08 -12.40 -12.02
N LEU A 106 1.87 -11.13 -11.66
CA LEU A 106 2.90 -10.31 -11.03
C LEU A 106 3.35 -10.88 -9.67
N ILE A 107 2.42 -11.38 -8.85
CA ILE A 107 2.76 -12.04 -7.59
C ILE A 107 3.56 -13.33 -7.84
N ALA A 108 3.17 -14.14 -8.83
CA ALA A 108 3.88 -15.36 -9.18
C ALA A 108 5.31 -15.08 -9.68
N ASP A 109 5.50 -14.02 -10.48
CA ASP A 109 6.81 -13.57 -10.94
C ASP A 109 7.73 -13.18 -9.76
N LEU A 110 7.18 -12.48 -8.75
CA LEU A 110 7.92 -12.15 -7.52
C LEU A 110 8.28 -13.40 -6.71
N GLN A 111 7.36 -14.35 -6.58
CA GLN A 111 7.63 -15.62 -5.90
C GLN A 111 8.68 -16.45 -6.64
N GLY A 112 8.70 -16.41 -7.97
CA GLY A 112 9.66 -17.14 -8.80
C GLY A 112 11.11 -16.68 -8.66
N VAL A 113 11.34 -15.50 -8.07
CA VAL A 113 12.67 -14.98 -7.72
C VAL A 113 12.91 -14.94 -6.21
N ASP A 114 12.14 -15.73 -5.45
CA ASP A 114 12.19 -15.83 -3.98
C ASP A 114 12.03 -14.49 -3.25
N PHE A 115 11.27 -13.55 -3.85
CA PHE A 115 10.98 -12.27 -3.22
C PHE A 115 9.91 -12.41 -2.13
N ASP A 116 10.07 -11.72 -1.01
CA ASP A 116 9.08 -11.71 0.07
C ASP A 116 7.82 -10.92 -0.35
N VAL A 117 6.83 -11.64 -0.84
CA VAL A 117 5.54 -11.07 -1.26
C VAL A 117 4.72 -10.48 -0.12
N SER A 118 5.07 -10.73 1.15
CA SER A 118 4.40 -10.06 2.28
C SER A 118 4.64 -8.54 2.31
N LEU A 119 5.68 -8.07 1.61
CA LEU A 119 5.99 -6.65 1.44
C LEU A 119 5.00 -5.91 0.53
N THR A 120 4.21 -6.65 -0.25
CA THR A 120 3.18 -6.07 -1.13
C THR A 120 1.93 -5.61 -0.36
N GLY A 121 1.81 -6.00 0.92
CA GLY A 121 0.67 -5.70 1.78
C GLY A 121 -0.41 -6.79 1.79
N PHE A 122 -0.36 -7.75 0.86
CA PHE A 122 -1.22 -8.93 0.89
C PHE A 122 -0.83 -9.87 2.02
N ASP A 123 -1.83 -10.38 2.73
CA ASP A 123 -1.64 -11.50 3.65
C ASP A 123 -1.72 -12.86 2.92
N PRO A 124 -1.23 -13.95 3.53
CA PRO A 124 -1.23 -15.27 2.89
C PRO A 124 -2.62 -15.74 2.45
N LYS A 125 -3.68 -15.39 3.20
CA LYS A 125 -5.04 -15.77 2.87
C LYS A 125 -5.55 -14.99 1.65
N GLU A 126 -5.24 -13.70 1.56
CA GLU A 126 -5.59 -12.86 0.41
C GLU A 126 -4.90 -13.34 -0.87
N LEU A 127 -3.63 -13.76 -0.79
CA LEU A 127 -2.91 -14.36 -1.92
C LEU A 127 -3.54 -15.69 -2.33
N ASP A 128 -3.83 -16.57 -1.38
CA ASP A 128 -4.52 -17.84 -1.64
C ASP A 128 -5.88 -17.62 -2.32
N ASP A 129 -6.66 -16.64 -1.85
CA ASP A 129 -7.96 -16.30 -2.41
C ASP A 129 -7.81 -15.71 -3.84
N LEU A 130 -6.80 -14.86 -4.09
CA LEU A 130 -6.47 -14.33 -5.41
C LEU A 130 -6.18 -15.45 -6.43
N PHE A 131 -5.33 -16.42 -6.07
CA PHE A 131 -4.99 -17.54 -6.96
C PHE A 131 -6.16 -18.51 -7.18
N LYS A 132 -7.03 -18.71 -6.18
CA LYS A 132 -8.23 -19.54 -6.35
C LYS A 132 -9.24 -18.89 -7.27
N ASP A 133 -9.40 -17.58 -7.20
CA ASP A 133 -10.33 -16.84 -8.06
C ASP A 133 -9.91 -16.90 -9.53
N THR A 134 -8.62 -16.66 -9.82
CA THR A 134 -8.11 -16.76 -11.21
C THR A 134 -8.20 -18.18 -11.78
N LEU A 135 -8.02 -19.22 -10.95
CA LEU A 135 -8.21 -20.61 -11.37
C LEU A 135 -9.68 -20.97 -11.65
N LYS A 136 -10.65 -20.32 -11.00
CA LYS A 136 -12.08 -20.56 -11.26
C LYS A 136 -12.56 -19.86 -12.53
N ASP A 137 -12.11 -18.63 -12.74
CA ASP A 137 -12.44 -17.84 -13.93
C ASP A 137 -11.72 -18.38 -15.19
N GLY A 138 -10.59 -19.08 -14.99
CA GLY A 138 -9.82 -19.76 -16.03
C GLY A 138 -10.29 -21.17 -16.41
N ILE A 139 -11.38 -21.71 -15.85
CA ILE A 139 -12.00 -22.95 -16.36
C ILE A 139 -12.87 -22.59 -17.57
N HIS A 140 -12.22 -22.15 -18.65
CA HIS A 140 -12.74 -22.30 -20.00
C HIS A 140 -11.77 -23.25 -20.72
N ASP A 141 -12.33 -24.38 -21.11
CA ASP A 141 -11.69 -25.53 -21.73
C ASP A 141 -11.03 -25.12 -23.07
N ASP A 142 -9.77 -24.68 -23.03
CA ASP A 142 -8.90 -24.53 -24.20
C ASP A 142 -7.43 -24.72 -23.76
N ASP A 143 -7.03 -25.97 -23.54
CA ASP A 143 -5.65 -26.50 -23.59
C ASP A 143 -4.49 -25.74 -22.89
N PHE A 144 -4.76 -24.86 -21.91
CA PHE A 144 -3.72 -24.23 -21.09
C PHE A 144 -3.88 -24.57 -19.61
N ASN A 145 -3.25 -25.68 -19.19
CA ASN A 145 -3.34 -26.16 -17.83
C ASN A 145 -2.27 -25.50 -16.93
N VAL A 146 -2.70 -24.48 -16.18
CA VAL A 146 -1.87 -23.74 -15.19
C VAL A 146 -1.27 -24.68 -14.13
N LEU A 147 -1.97 -25.77 -13.80
CA LEU A 147 -1.47 -26.81 -12.89
C LEU A 147 -0.25 -27.54 -13.48
N THR A 148 -0.15 -27.63 -14.80
CA THR A 148 1.01 -28.22 -15.51
C THR A 148 2.20 -27.27 -15.47
N CYS A 149 2.00 -25.95 -15.59
CA CYS A 149 3.07 -24.96 -15.43
C CYS A 149 3.60 -24.91 -13.99
N PHE A 150 2.71 -24.90 -13.00
CA PHE A 150 3.10 -24.91 -11.59
C PHE A 150 3.84 -26.21 -11.21
N ASN A 151 3.38 -27.36 -11.70
CA ASN A 151 4.08 -28.64 -11.50
C ASN A 151 5.37 -28.76 -12.32
N MET A 152 5.50 -28.11 -13.48
CA MET A 152 6.75 -28.03 -14.22
C MET A 152 7.77 -27.16 -13.48
N ALA A 153 7.35 -26.03 -12.91
CA ALA A 153 8.21 -25.20 -12.08
C ALA A 153 8.72 -25.99 -10.86
N LEU A 154 7.83 -26.66 -10.12
CA LEU A 154 8.24 -27.49 -8.97
C LEU A 154 9.16 -28.67 -9.35
N LYS A 155 8.99 -29.27 -10.54
CA LYS A 155 9.90 -30.32 -11.04
C LYS A 155 11.25 -29.79 -11.51
N ALA A 156 11.34 -28.54 -11.95
CA ALA A 156 12.60 -27.92 -12.37
C ALA A 156 13.51 -27.56 -11.18
N PHE A 157 12.97 -27.42 -9.97
CA PHE A 157 13.70 -27.15 -8.73
C PHE A 157 14.02 -28.41 -7.90
N ALA A 158 13.62 -29.60 -8.36
CA ALA A 158 13.93 -30.87 -7.72
C ALA A 158 15.13 -31.56 -8.40
N PHE A 159 16.30 -30.93 -8.36
CA PHE A 159 17.63 -31.55 -8.50
C PHE A 159 18.65 -30.77 -7.66
#